data_AF-A0A2E4R869-F1
#
_entry.id   AF-A0A2E4R869-F1
#
_cell.length_a   1.000
_cell.length_b   1.000
_cell.length_c   1.000
_cell.angle_alpha   90.00
_cell.angle_beta   90.00
_cell.angle_gamma   90.00
#
_symmetry.space_group_name_H-M   'P 1'
#
loop_
_entity.id
_entity.type
_entity.pdbx_description
1 polymer ?
#
loop_
_entity_poly.entity_id
_entity_poly.type
_entity_poly.pdbx_seq_one_letter_code
_entity_poly.pdbx_strand_id
1 'polypeptide(L)'
;MNWTQELIDSAIWLSQVYVVTLICFGLTVWFLARRTVWGRQFWQLSGGYFSPRRSWKPILTIAFILFLTLAGVRLQVLFSNWYNTMYSALQDLNEAAFWLAMWLFAALATVHVLRSLLDYYVQQAFSIHWRTWLNNQLLGRWLDRQSYYRTQHLEKGVDNPDQRIQYDVTVFVQSSLTLSMGVVDALVSTVAFTLILWGLSGPLGLFGFEIPRAMVFLVFVYVLVATLLAIRIGRPLIMLNFLNERFNADYRYAL
;
A
#
# COMPACT_ATOMS: atom_id res chain seq x y z
N MET A 1 -7.68 -31.22 2.44
CA MET A 1 -7.95 -30.03 1.61
C MET A 1 -7.95 -30.45 0.14
N ASN A 2 -8.98 -30.13 -0.63
CA ASN A 2 -8.97 -30.37 -2.07
C ASN A 2 -8.30 -29.17 -2.76
N TRP A 3 -7.05 -29.31 -3.18
CA TRP A 3 -6.26 -28.21 -3.74
C TRP A 3 -6.83 -27.64 -5.04
N THR A 4 -7.53 -28.46 -5.82
CA THR A 4 -8.23 -28.00 -7.03
C THR A 4 -9.35 -27.04 -6.67
N GLN A 5 -10.08 -27.33 -5.59
CA GLN A 5 -11.14 -26.45 -5.08
C GLN A 5 -10.54 -25.14 -4.54
N GLU A 6 -9.44 -25.22 -3.79
CA GLU A 6 -8.76 -24.03 -3.25
C GLU A 6 -8.26 -23.08 -4.35
N LEU A 7 -7.82 -23.60 -5.51
CA LEU A 7 -7.44 -22.77 -6.65
C LEU A 7 -8.64 -22.02 -7.23
N ILE A 8 -9.79 -22.71 -7.36
CA ILE A 8 -11.04 -22.11 -7.85
C ILE A 8 -11.53 -21.05 -6.85
N ASP A 9 -11.58 -21.38 -5.57
CA ASP A 9 -12.01 -20.47 -4.51
C ASP A 9 -11.09 -19.25 -4.43
N SER A 10 -9.78 -19.44 -4.62
CA SER A 10 -8.81 -18.34 -4.69
C SER A 10 -9.04 -17.45 -5.91
N ALA A 11 -9.35 -18.02 -7.08
CA ALA A 11 -9.65 -17.25 -8.28
C ALA A 11 -10.95 -16.44 -8.16
N ILE A 12 -12.00 -17.04 -7.58
CA ILE A 12 -13.27 -16.36 -7.30
C ILE A 12 -13.06 -15.24 -6.29
N TRP A 13 -12.40 -15.53 -5.17
CA TRP A 13 -12.10 -14.53 -4.14
C TRP A 13 -11.30 -13.36 -4.71
N LEU A 14 -10.24 -13.65 -5.47
CA LEU A 14 -9.39 -12.63 -6.06
C LEU A 14 -10.18 -11.76 -7.04
N SER A 15 -11.05 -12.37 -7.86
CA SER A 15 -11.89 -11.63 -8.81
C SER A 15 -12.89 -10.71 -8.11
N GLN A 16 -13.58 -11.21 -7.09
CA GLN A 16 -14.56 -10.42 -6.31
C GLN A 16 -13.88 -9.27 -5.57
N VAL A 17 -12.81 -9.56 -4.82
CA VAL A 17 -12.08 -8.55 -4.04
C VAL A 17 -11.42 -7.54 -4.97
N TYR A 18 -10.90 -7.96 -6.13
CA TYR A 18 -10.34 -7.04 -7.11
C TYR A 18 -11.38 -6.05 -7.64
N VAL A 19 -12.57 -6.51 -8.04
CA VAL A 19 -13.64 -5.62 -8.53
C VAL A 19 -14.08 -4.64 -7.43
N VAL A 20 -14.33 -5.12 -6.22
CA VAL A 20 -14.74 -4.27 -5.10
C VAL A 20 -13.65 -3.25 -4.77
N THR A 21 -12.40 -3.69 -4.69
CA THR A 21 -11.27 -2.81 -4.36
C THR A 21 -11.04 -1.78 -5.46
N LEU A 22 -11.17 -2.14 -6.73
CA LEU A 22 -11.03 -1.20 -7.85
C LEU A 22 -12.07 -0.07 -7.76
N ILE A 23 -13.33 -0.42 -7.46
CA ILE A 23 -14.42 0.55 -7.29
C ILE A 23 -14.15 1.44 -6.07
N CYS A 24 -13.85 0.85 -4.91
CA CYS A 24 -13.57 1.58 -3.68
C CYS A 24 -12.35 2.49 -3.83
N PHE A 25 -11.28 2.03 -4.46
CA PHE A 25 -10.07 2.79 -4.73
C PHE A 25 -10.37 4.00 -5.62
N GLY A 26 -11.08 3.78 -6.74
CA GLY A 26 -11.49 4.86 -7.65
C GLY A 26 -12.38 5.90 -6.96
N LEU A 27 -13.37 5.46 -6.19
CA LEU A 27 -14.26 6.36 -5.42
C LEU A 27 -13.48 7.14 -4.36
N THR A 28 -12.54 6.51 -3.68
CA THR A 28 -11.70 7.14 -2.66
C THR A 28 -10.82 8.21 -3.28
N VAL A 29 -10.13 7.90 -4.38
CA VAL A 29 -9.31 8.88 -5.12
C VAL A 29 -10.17 10.06 -5.60
N TRP A 30 -11.34 9.77 -6.19
CA TRP A 30 -12.27 10.81 -6.64
C TRP A 30 -12.77 11.70 -5.50
N PHE A 31 -13.14 11.11 -4.38
CA PHE A 31 -13.63 11.82 -3.20
C PHE A 31 -12.54 12.71 -2.61
N LEU A 32 -11.34 12.17 -2.41
CA LEU A 32 -10.19 12.90 -1.87
C LEU A 32 -9.78 14.05 -2.80
N ALA A 33 -9.72 13.78 -4.12
CA ALA A 33 -9.38 14.79 -5.11
C ALA A 33 -10.37 15.95 -5.16
N ARG A 34 -11.65 15.74 -4.82
CA ARG A 34 -12.65 16.83 -4.81
C ARG A 34 -12.77 17.52 -3.46
N ARG A 35 -12.79 16.75 -2.37
CA ARG A 35 -13.14 17.27 -1.03
C ARG A 35 -11.95 17.83 -0.28
N THR A 36 -10.73 17.38 -0.55
CA THR A 36 -9.54 17.81 0.21
C THR A 36 -8.66 18.77 -0.59
N VAL A 37 -7.99 19.69 0.11
CA VAL A 37 -7.04 20.64 -0.51
C VAL A 37 -5.83 19.90 -1.09
N TRP A 38 -5.23 19.01 -0.29
CA TRP A 38 -4.07 18.21 -0.70
C TRP A 38 -4.41 17.24 -1.84
N GLY A 39 -5.61 16.67 -1.87
CA GLY A 39 -6.06 15.81 -2.98
C GLY A 39 -6.18 16.57 -4.30
N ARG A 40 -6.65 17.83 -4.26
CA ARG A 40 -6.65 18.70 -5.45
C ARG A 40 -5.23 19.02 -5.92
N GLN A 41 -4.32 19.32 -4.99
CA GLN A 41 -2.91 19.58 -5.32
C GLN A 41 -2.23 18.35 -5.92
N PHE A 42 -2.48 17.17 -5.33
CA PHE A 42 -2.03 15.89 -5.87
C PHE A 42 -2.53 15.70 -7.31
N TRP A 43 -3.83 15.92 -7.56
CA TRP A 43 -4.42 15.77 -8.89
C TRP A 43 -3.89 16.78 -9.90
N GLN A 44 -3.56 18.00 -9.49
CA GLN A 44 -2.93 19.00 -10.35
C GLN A 44 -1.53 18.58 -10.83
N LEU A 45 -0.77 17.88 -9.98
CA LEU A 45 0.57 17.38 -10.30
C LEU A 45 0.52 16.06 -11.10
N SER A 46 -0.35 15.14 -10.71
CA SER A 46 -0.36 13.77 -11.24
C SER A 46 -1.43 13.50 -12.31
N GLY A 47 -2.50 14.29 -12.37
CA GLY A 47 -3.67 14.02 -13.22
C GLY A 47 -3.34 13.98 -14.72
N GLY A 48 -2.33 14.74 -15.17
CA GLY A 48 -1.84 14.68 -16.54
C GLY A 48 -1.16 13.35 -16.90
N TYR A 49 -0.54 12.68 -15.92
CA TYR A 49 0.09 11.37 -16.10
C TYR A 49 -0.96 10.28 -16.31
N PHE A 50 -2.04 10.33 -15.52
CA PHE A 50 -3.12 9.35 -15.53
C PHE A 50 -4.24 9.64 -16.53
N SER A 51 -4.13 10.70 -17.33
CA SER A 51 -5.17 11.06 -18.30
C SER A 51 -5.24 10.03 -19.44
N PRO A 52 -6.40 9.36 -19.66
CA PRO A 52 -6.58 8.41 -20.76
C PRO A 52 -6.34 9.03 -22.14
N ARG A 53 -6.51 10.36 -22.26
CA ARG A 53 -6.26 11.12 -23.51
C ARG A 53 -4.79 11.08 -23.93
N ARG A 54 -3.87 10.93 -22.98
CA ARG A 54 -2.44 10.80 -23.25
C ARG A 54 -2.07 9.35 -23.48
N SER A 55 -2.36 8.49 -22.50
CA SER A 55 -2.10 7.07 -22.57
C SER A 55 -2.88 6.31 -21.52
N TRP A 56 -3.23 5.08 -21.87
CA TRP A 56 -3.98 4.13 -21.05
C TRP A 56 -3.03 3.21 -20.28
N LYS A 57 -1.75 3.17 -20.68
CA LYS A 57 -0.69 2.37 -20.05
C LYS A 57 -0.56 2.64 -18.54
N PRO A 58 -0.48 3.89 -18.03
CA PRO A 58 -0.35 4.14 -16.59
C PRO A 58 -1.50 3.58 -15.75
N ILE A 59 -2.72 3.66 -16.27
CA ILE A 59 -3.93 3.13 -15.61
C ILE A 59 -3.85 1.60 -15.56
N LEU A 60 -3.51 0.96 -16.69
CA LEU A 60 -3.34 -0.50 -16.75
C LEU A 60 -2.23 -0.99 -15.83
N THR A 61 -1.11 -0.26 -15.74
CA THR A 61 -0.01 -0.63 -14.84
C THR A 61 -0.43 -0.52 -13.37
N ILE A 62 -1.14 0.55 -12.96
CA ILE A 62 -1.67 0.64 -11.58
C ILE A 62 -2.68 -0.48 -11.30
N ALA A 63 -3.58 -0.75 -12.25
CA ALA A 63 -4.55 -1.83 -12.11
C ALA A 63 -3.85 -3.19 -11.94
N PHE A 64 -2.76 -3.42 -12.67
CA PHE A 64 -1.95 -4.63 -12.52
C PHE A 64 -1.19 -4.69 -11.19
N ILE A 65 -0.61 -3.59 -10.72
CA ILE A 65 0.02 -3.52 -9.38
C ILE A 65 -1.03 -3.81 -8.29
N LEU A 66 -2.24 -3.27 -8.43
CA LEU A 66 -3.35 -3.55 -7.52
C LEU A 66 -3.70 -5.04 -7.51
N PHE A 67 -3.78 -5.67 -8.69
CA PHE A 67 -4.01 -7.11 -8.80
C PHE A 67 -2.92 -7.91 -8.09
N LEU A 68 -1.64 -7.59 -8.33
CA LEU A 68 -0.52 -8.24 -7.66
C LEU A 68 -0.65 -8.07 -6.16
N THR A 69 -0.91 -6.85 -5.67
CA THR A 69 -1.15 -6.53 -4.24
C THR A 69 -2.15 -7.49 -3.62
N LEU A 70 -3.35 -7.61 -4.20
CA LEU A 70 -4.40 -8.50 -3.70
C LEU A 70 -4.04 -9.99 -3.80
N ALA A 71 -3.33 -10.40 -4.85
CA ALA A 71 -2.82 -11.78 -4.96
C ALA A 71 -1.81 -12.08 -3.84
N GLY A 72 -1.04 -11.08 -3.41
CA GLY A 72 -0.15 -11.17 -2.25
C GLY A 72 -0.92 -11.47 -0.96
N VAL A 73 -2.01 -10.75 -0.71
CA VAL A 73 -2.90 -11.00 0.44
C VAL A 73 -3.51 -12.40 0.39
N ARG A 74 -3.99 -12.86 -0.78
CA ARG A 74 -4.52 -14.23 -0.90
C ARG A 74 -3.46 -15.29 -0.61
N LEU A 75 -2.22 -15.09 -1.06
CA LEU A 75 -1.12 -16.00 -0.74
C LEU A 75 -0.84 -16.04 0.76
N GLN A 76 -0.92 -14.92 1.48
CA GLN A 76 -0.78 -14.92 2.94
C GLN A 76 -1.86 -15.77 3.63
N VAL A 77 -3.11 -15.69 3.16
CA VAL A 77 -4.21 -16.56 3.64
C VAL A 77 -3.91 -18.04 3.35
N LEU A 78 -3.44 -18.36 2.14
CA LEU A 78 -3.07 -19.74 1.77
C LEU A 78 -1.92 -20.26 2.64
N PHE A 79 -0.91 -19.45 2.93
CA PHE A 79 0.16 -19.82 3.87
C PHE A 79 -0.37 -20.03 5.29
N SER A 80 -1.31 -19.20 5.76
CA SER A 80 -1.95 -19.41 7.06
C SER A 80 -2.66 -20.77 7.15
N ASN A 81 -3.41 -21.15 6.11
CA ASN A 81 -4.07 -22.45 6.06
C ASN A 81 -3.07 -23.61 5.91
N TRP A 82 -1.97 -23.37 5.19
CA TRP A 82 -0.86 -24.31 5.07
C TRP A 82 -0.23 -24.59 6.44
N TYR A 83 0.05 -23.56 7.26
CA TYR A 83 0.56 -23.74 8.62
C TYR A 83 -0.34 -24.65 9.46
N ASN A 84 -1.66 -24.42 9.41
CA ASN A 84 -2.62 -25.28 10.11
C ASN A 84 -2.54 -26.75 9.66
N THR A 85 -2.44 -26.99 8.33
CA THR A 85 -2.32 -28.34 7.77
C THR A 85 -1.02 -29.01 8.22
N MET A 86 0.11 -28.28 8.18
CA MET A 86 1.41 -28.77 8.59
C MET A 86 1.42 -29.14 10.07
N TYR A 87 0.90 -28.27 10.94
CA TYR A 87 0.89 -28.54 12.39
C TYR A 87 -0.03 -29.71 12.73
N SER A 88 -1.17 -29.84 12.06
CA SER A 88 -2.06 -30.98 12.25
C SER A 88 -1.39 -32.30 11.82
N ALA A 89 -0.68 -32.31 10.68
CA ALA A 89 0.04 -33.49 10.22
C ALA A 89 1.16 -33.92 11.20
N LEU A 90 1.88 -32.96 11.80
CA LEU A 90 2.87 -33.25 12.83
C LEU A 90 2.23 -33.78 14.12
N GLN A 91 1.13 -33.16 14.56
CA GLN A 91 0.40 -33.56 15.76
C GLN A 91 -0.16 -34.99 15.63
N ASP A 92 -0.69 -35.33 14.46
CA ASP A 92 -1.26 -36.65 14.15
C ASP A 92 -0.19 -37.67 13.73
N LEU A 93 1.09 -37.28 13.69
CA LEU A 93 2.22 -38.10 13.22
C LEU A 93 2.00 -38.70 11.81
N ASN A 94 1.29 -37.97 10.96
CA ASN A 94 0.92 -38.43 9.62
C ASN A 94 2.01 -38.04 8.59
N GLU A 95 2.91 -38.99 8.32
CA GLU A 95 4.05 -38.80 7.41
C GLU A 95 3.61 -38.43 5.98
N ALA A 96 2.59 -39.08 5.43
CA ALA A 96 2.13 -38.82 4.07
C ALA A 96 1.57 -37.39 3.92
N ALA A 97 0.79 -36.93 4.92
CA ALA A 97 0.26 -35.58 4.95
C ALA A 97 1.37 -34.53 5.13
N PHE A 98 2.41 -34.84 5.91
CA PHE A 98 3.57 -33.97 6.10
C PHE A 98 4.33 -33.73 4.79
N TRP A 99 4.69 -34.80 4.06
CA TRP A 99 5.40 -34.65 2.79
C TRP A 99 4.57 -33.94 1.71
N LEU A 100 3.26 -34.18 1.69
CA LEU A 100 2.34 -33.43 0.81
C LEU A 100 2.35 -31.94 1.16
N ALA A 101 2.30 -31.58 2.44
CA ALA A 101 2.41 -30.19 2.88
C ALA A 101 3.74 -29.57 2.47
N MET A 102 4.86 -30.30 2.52
CA MET A 102 6.17 -29.80 2.09
C MET A 102 6.23 -29.48 0.59
N TRP A 103 5.69 -30.36 -0.26
CA TRP A 103 5.62 -30.10 -1.70
C TRP A 103 4.76 -28.89 -2.04
N LEU A 104 3.63 -28.77 -1.36
CA LEU A 104 2.76 -27.62 -1.51
C LEU A 104 3.43 -26.33 -1.04
N PHE A 105 4.19 -26.37 0.06
CA PHE A 105 4.97 -25.22 0.51
C PHE A 105 5.93 -24.76 -0.58
N ALA A 106 6.66 -25.69 -1.20
CA ALA A 106 7.59 -25.36 -2.28
C ALA A 106 6.85 -24.68 -3.46
N ALA A 107 5.67 -25.16 -3.83
CA ALA A 107 4.83 -24.55 -4.87
C ALA A 107 4.36 -23.15 -4.49
N LEU A 108 3.77 -22.98 -3.29
CA LEU A 108 3.29 -21.68 -2.80
C LEU A 108 4.44 -20.67 -2.64
N ALA A 109 5.58 -21.10 -2.10
CA ALA A 109 6.78 -20.28 -1.96
C ALA A 109 7.30 -19.81 -3.32
N THR A 110 7.34 -20.70 -4.31
CA THR A 110 7.75 -20.34 -5.68
C THR A 110 6.82 -19.28 -6.27
N VAL A 111 5.51 -19.48 -6.20
CA VAL A 111 4.52 -18.51 -6.68
C VAL A 111 4.64 -17.18 -5.93
N HIS A 112 4.85 -17.22 -4.61
CA HIS A 112 5.02 -16.02 -3.79
C HIS A 112 6.27 -15.22 -4.16
N VAL A 113 7.41 -15.89 -4.34
CA VAL A 113 8.67 -15.23 -4.75
C VAL A 113 8.51 -14.63 -6.14
N LEU A 114 8.00 -15.39 -7.11
CA LEU A 114 7.79 -14.89 -8.48
C LEU A 114 6.86 -13.68 -8.50
N ARG A 115 5.72 -13.75 -7.81
CA ARG A 115 4.78 -12.64 -7.67
C ARG A 115 5.45 -11.42 -7.03
N SER A 116 6.25 -11.61 -5.98
CA SER A 116 6.90 -10.51 -5.26
C SER A 116 7.99 -9.83 -6.09
N LEU A 117 8.78 -10.60 -6.84
CA LEU A 117 9.77 -10.06 -7.77
C LEU A 117 9.09 -9.30 -8.93
N LEU A 118 7.99 -9.85 -9.46
CA LEU A 118 7.21 -9.19 -10.51
C LEU A 118 6.59 -7.88 -10.01
N ASP A 119 5.99 -7.90 -8.82
CA ASP A 119 5.41 -6.73 -8.17
C ASP A 119 6.47 -5.64 -7.96
N TYR A 120 7.63 -6.01 -7.38
CA TYR A 120 8.77 -5.11 -7.23
C TYR A 120 9.22 -4.50 -8.56
N TYR A 121 9.42 -5.34 -9.59
CA TYR A 121 9.85 -4.89 -10.91
C TYR A 121 8.86 -3.90 -11.54
N VAL A 122 7.56 -4.24 -11.53
CA VAL A 122 6.51 -3.39 -12.12
C VAL A 122 6.39 -2.07 -11.37
N GLN A 123 6.44 -2.09 -10.04
CA GLN A 123 6.40 -0.87 -9.23
C GLN A 123 7.62 0.04 -9.48
N GLN A 124 8.82 -0.54 -9.60
CA GLN A 124 10.04 0.22 -9.94
C GLN A 124 9.95 0.82 -11.34
N ALA A 125 9.58 0.03 -12.33
CA ALA A 125 9.39 0.50 -13.70
C ALA A 125 8.34 1.62 -13.76
N PHE A 126 7.19 1.44 -13.11
CA PHE A 126 6.15 2.46 -13.02
C PHE A 126 6.66 3.75 -12.39
N SER A 127 7.38 3.64 -11.27
CA SER A 127 7.96 4.79 -10.56
C SER A 127 8.95 5.56 -11.44
N ILE A 128 9.82 4.88 -12.17
CA ILE A 128 10.76 5.52 -13.11
C ILE A 128 9.99 6.26 -14.21
N HIS A 129 9.00 5.63 -14.85
CA HIS A 129 8.24 6.27 -15.92
C HIS A 129 7.45 7.48 -15.43
N TRP A 130 6.85 7.40 -14.25
CA TRP A 130 6.11 8.52 -13.66
C TRP A 130 7.04 9.65 -13.27
N ARG A 131 8.17 9.33 -12.62
CA ARG A 131 9.21 10.30 -12.26
C ARG A 131 9.73 11.05 -13.47
N THR A 132 10.12 10.35 -14.53
CA THR A 132 10.64 10.96 -15.76
C THR A 132 9.61 11.90 -16.39
N TRP A 133 8.34 11.51 -16.43
CA TRP A 133 7.30 12.38 -16.95
C TRP A 133 7.08 13.63 -16.08
N LEU A 134 6.99 13.46 -14.77
CA LEU A 134 6.70 14.56 -13.85
C LEU A 134 7.88 15.55 -13.81
N ASN A 135 9.10 15.04 -13.80
CA ASN A 135 10.31 15.86 -13.90
C ASN A 135 10.32 16.69 -15.20
N ASN A 136 10.08 16.08 -16.36
CA ASN A 136 10.01 16.80 -17.64
C ASN A 136 8.92 17.88 -17.67
N GLN A 137 7.76 17.61 -17.07
CA GLN A 137 6.67 18.59 -16.97
C GLN A 137 7.03 19.78 -16.09
N LEU A 138 7.61 19.53 -14.92
CA LEU A 138 8.00 20.59 -13.99
C LEU A 138 9.16 21.41 -14.53
N LEU A 139 10.19 20.74 -15.09
CA LEU A 139 11.32 21.41 -15.72
C LEU A 139 10.88 22.25 -16.93
N GLY A 140 9.99 21.72 -17.77
CA GLY A 140 9.43 22.46 -18.90
C GLY A 140 8.70 23.73 -18.44
N ARG A 141 7.89 23.66 -17.38
CA ARG A 141 7.21 24.84 -16.81
C ARG A 141 8.19 25.83 -16.17
N TRP A 142 9.26 25.34 -15.57
CA TRP A 142 10.28 26.18 -14.94
C TRP A 142 11.08 27.01 -15.96
N LEU A 143 11.40 26.41 -17.10
CA LEU A 143 12.13 27.05 -18.18
C LEU A 143 11.23 27.92 -19.09
N ASP A 144 9.94 27.63 -19.15
CA ASP A 144 9.00 28.37 -20.00
C ASP A 144 8.88 29.84 -19.56
N ARG A 145 8.82 30.76 -20.54
CA ARG A 145 8.59 32.22 -20.36
C ARG A 145 9.45 32.88 -19.27
N GLN A 146 10.69 32.41 -19.12
CA GLN A 146 11.62 32.87 -18.09
C GLN A 146 11.03 32.79 -16.68
N SER A 147 10.20 31.78 -16.40
CA SER A 147 9.56 31.60 -15.10
C SER A 147 10.59 31.53 -13.96
N TYR A 148 11.76 30.95 -14.21
CA TYR A 148 12.89 30.94 -13.28
C TYR A 148 13.33 32.34 -12.80
N TYR A 149 13.20 33.36 -13.65
CA TYR A 149 13.54 34.75 -13.31
C TYR A 149 12.33 35.50 -12.74
N ARG A 150 11.15 35.32 -13.35
CA ARG A 150 9.92 36.02 -12.94
C ARG A 150 9.46 35.62 -11.54
N THR A 151 9.69 34.38 -11.14
CA THR A 151 9.32 33.88 -9.79
C THR A 151 10.12 34.51 -8.66
N GLN A 152 11.31 35.09 -8.95
CA GLN A 152 12.09 35.84 -7.97
C GLN A 152 11.44 37.18 -7.59
N HIS A 153 10.52 37.69 -8.41
CA HIS A 153 9.84 38.97 -8.21
C HIS A 153 8.46 38.81 -7.55
N LEU A 154 8.09 37.60 -7.14
CA LEU A 154 6.85 37.33 -6.41
C LEU A 154 7.03 37.69 -4.94
N GLU A 155 5.98 38.26 -4.31
CA GLU A 155 5.97 38.57 -2.86
C GLU A 155 6.27 37.34 -1.98
N LYS A 156 5.90 36.15 -2.47
CA LYS A 156 6.37 34.86 -1.94
C LYS A 156 7.13 34.13 -3.05
N GLY A 157 8.46 34.13 -2.93
CA GLY A 157 9.33 33.35 -3.81
C GLY A 157 9.10 31.85 -3.67
N VAL A 158 9.57 31.09 -4.66
CA VAL A 158 9.64 29.63 -4.62
C VAL A 158 10.97 29.23 -4.00
N ASP A 159 10.92 28.49 -2.89
CA ASP A 159 12.08 27.92 -2.20
C ASP A 159 12.63 26.70 -2.96
N ASN A 160 13.95 26.70 -3.19
CA ASN A 160 14.77 25.58 -3.71
C ASN A 160 14.08 24.79 -4.85
N PRO A 161 13.74 25.45 -5.99
CA PRO A 161 13.04 24.80 -7.10
C PRO A 161 13.84 23.64 -7.72
N ASP A 162 15.16 23.69 -7.65
CA ASP A 162 16.09 22.64 -8.05
C ASP A 162 15.93 21.38 -7.18
N GLN A 163 15.91 21.53 -5.85
CA GLN A 163 15.66 20.42 -4.92
C GLN A 163 14.27 19.81 -5.16
N ARG A 164 13.25 20.65 -5.35
CA ARG A 164 11.88 20.19 -5.62
C ARG A 164 11.80 19.34 -6.90
N ILE A 165 12.49 19.75 -7.96
CA ILE A 165 12.49 19.02 -9.24
C ILE A 165 13.35 17.75 -9.18
N GLN A 166 14.50 17.79 -8.49
CA GLN A 166 15.45 16.69 -8.45
C GLN A 166 15.07 15.60 -7.42
N TYR A 167 14.76 16.01 -6.20
CA TYR A 167 14.57 15.10 -5.07
C TYR A 167 13.07 14.85 -4.80
N ASP A 168 12.29 15.91 -4.61
CA ASP A 168 10.91 15.77 -4.13
C ASP A 168 10.00 15.06 -5.13
N VAL A 169 10.23 15.20 -6.44
CA VAL A 169 9.52 14.42 -7.47
C VAL A 169 9.71 12.91 -7.25
N THR A 170 10.91 12.49 -6.87
CA THR A 170 11.21 11.07 -6.59
C THR A 170 10.43 10.60 -5.36
N VAL A 171 10.53 11.36 -4.27
CA VAL A 171 9.87 11.05 -2.99
C VAL A 171 8.36 11.04 -3.16
N PHE A 172 7.81 11.99 -3.90
CA PHE A 172 6.38 12.10 -4.22
C PHE A 172 5.87 10.84 -4.92
N VAL A 173 6.53 10.41 -6.00
CA VAL A 173 6.12 9.23 -6.77
C VAL A 173 6.21 7.96 -5.93
N GLN A 174 7.34 7.73 -5.26
CA GLN A 174 7.57 6.55 -4.43
C GLN A 174 6.58 6.47 -3.27
N SER A 175 6.46 7.54 -2.49
CA SER A 175 5.56 7.58 -1.33
C SER A 175 4.11 7.42 -1.75
N SER A 176 3.70 8.01 -2.87
CA SER A 176 2.32 7.86 -3.38
C SER A 176 1.99 6.41 -3.71
N LEU A 177 2.91 5.69 -4.36
CA LEU A 177 2.71 4.29 -4.70
C LEU A 177 2.71 3.41 -3.45
N THR A 178 3.70 3.58 -2.57
CA THR A 178 3.82 2.80 -1.33
C THR A 178 2.63 3.03 -0.39
N LEU A 179 2.20 4.27 -0.19
CA LEU A 179 1.04 4.56 0.67
C LEU A 179 -0.25 4.02 0.08
N SER A 180 -0.47 4.19 -1.22
CA SER A 180 -1.72 3.73 -1.86
C SER A 180 -1.84 2.21 -1.82
N MET A 181 -0.81 1.47 -2.23
CA MET A 181 -0.83 0.00 -2.22
C MET A 181 -0.74 -0.56 -0.80
N GLY A 182 0.02 0.08 0.09
CA GLY A 182 0.13 -0.32 1.49
C GLY A 182 -1.19 -0.20 2.26
N VAL A 183 -1.98 0.86 2.00
CA VAL A 183 -3.32 0.99 2.59
C VAL A 183 -4.26 -0.10 2.07
N VAL A 184 -4.23 -0.41 0.77
CA VAL A 184 -5.04 -1.50 0.21
C VAL A 184 -4.66 -2.84 0.84
N ASP A 185 -3.36 -3.16 0.87
CA ASP A 185 -2.85 -4.38 1.49
C ASP A 185 -3.30 -4.49 2.95
N ALA A 186 -3.07 -3.44 3.75
CA ALA A 186 -3.42 -3.42 5.16
C ALA A 186 -4.93 -3.61 5.38
N LEU A 187 -5.79 -2.94 4.61
CA LEU A 187 -7.25 -3.04 4.76
C LEU A 187 -7.75 -4.43 4.38
N VAL A 188 -7.32 -4.96 3.23
CA VAL A 188 -7.78 -6.27 2.75
C VAL A 188 -7.26 -7.39 3.65
N SER A 189 -5.99 -7.33 4.05
CA SER A 189 -5.40 -8.27 5.01
C SER A 189 -6.12 -8.23 6.35
N THR A 190 -6.40 -7.03 6.89
CA THR A 190 -7.13 -6.89 8.15
C THR A 190 -8.50 -7.56 8.07
N VAL A 191 -9.27 -7.33 6.99
CA VAL A 191 -10.57 -7.97 6.81
C VAL A 191 -10.43 -9.49 6.68
N ALA A 192 -9.51 -9.97 5.84
CA ALA A 192 -9.30 -11.39 5.61
C ALA A 192 -8.93 -12.15 6.90
N PHE A 193 -7.95 -11.65 7.64
CA PHE A 193 -7.52 -12.27 8.90
C PHE A 193 -8.53 -12.09 10.03
N THR A 194 -9.30 -11.00 10.03
CA THR A 194 -10.42 -10.85 10.98
C THR A 194 -11.48 -11.92 10.75
N LEU A 195 -11.82 -12.26 9.50
CA LEU A 195 -12.77 -13.33 9.19
C LEU A 195 -12.27 -14.70 9.64
N ILE A 196 -10.98 -15.00 9.42
CA ILE A 196 -10.36 -16.24 9.91
C ILE A 196 -10.41 -16.30 11.44
N LEU A 197 -9.98 -15.23 12.11
CA LEU A 197 -9.99 -15.15 13.58
C LEU A 197 -11.41 -15.24 14.13
N TRP A 198 -12.39 -14.64 13.45
CA TRP A 198 -13.79 -14.73 13.83
C TRP A 198 -14.28 -16.19 13.81
N GLY A 199 -13.89 -16.99 12.82
CA GLY A 199 -14.22 -18.41 12.76
C GLY A 199 -13.65 -19.21 13.92
N LEU A 200 -12.40 -18.92 14.30
CA LEU A 200 -11.64 -19.65 15.33
C LEU A 200 -11.91 -19.18 16.77
N SER A 201 -12.35 -17.94 16.96
CA SER A 201 -12.48 -17.32 18.29
C SER A 201 -13.66 -17.93 19.07
N GLY A 202 -13.41 -18.61 20.18
CA GLY A 202 -14.46 -19.15 21.07
C GLY A 202 -15.12 -18.09 21.96
N PRO A 203 -16.20 -18.45 22.69
CA PRO A 203 -16.71 -17.61 23.78
C PRO A 203 -15.70 -17.57 24.94
N LEU A 204 -15.57 -16.41 25.57
CA LEU A 204 -14.73 -16.22 26.75
C LEU A 204 -15.58 -15.68 27.90
N GLY A 205 -15.61 -16.39 29.02
CA GLY A 205 -16.21 -15.90 30.26
C GLY A 205 -15.30 -14.88 30.92
N LEU A 206 -15.77 -13.64 31.09
CA LEU A 206 -15.06 -12.56 31.76
C LEU A 206 -15.99 -11.93 32.82
N PHE A 207 -15.56 -11.93 34.09
CA PHE A 207 -16.34 -11.38 35.21
C PHE A 207 -17.80 -11.89 35.29
N GLY A 208 -18.05 -13.15 34.93
CA GLY A 208 -19.39 -13.76 34.94
C GLY A 208 -20.23 -13.49 33.68
N PHE A 209 -19.72 -12.73 32.70
CA PHE A 209 -20.35 -12.52 31.40
C PHE A 209 -19.63 -13.31 30.31
N GLU A 210 -20.36 -14.01 29.44
CA GLU A 210 -19.77 -14.64 28.25
C GLU A 210 -19.72 -13.65 27.09
N ILE A 211 -18.51 -13.37 26.62
CA ILE A 211 -18.28 -12.54 25.43
C ILE A 211 -18.06 -13.48 24.24
N PRO A 212 -18.98 -13.56 23.27
CA PRO A 212 -18.76 -14.33 22.07
C PRO A 212 -17.63 -13.72 21.24
N ARG A 213 -16.77 -14.55 20.66
CA ARG A 213 -15.66 -14.12 19.79
C ARG A 213 -14.69 -13.13 20.45
N ALA A 214 -14.47 -13.22 21.77
CA ALA A 214 -13.74 -12.24 22.57
C ALA A 214 -12.36 -11.84 22.03
N MET A 215 -11.61 -12.78 21.43
CA MET A 215 -10.27 -12.50 20.90
C MET A 215 -10.26 -11.42 19.80
N VAL A 216 -11.33 -11.34 18.99
CA VAL A 216 -11.44 -10.33 17.93
C VAL A 216 -11.57 -8.95 18.56
N PHE A 217 -12.49 -8.79 19.50
CA PHE A 217 -12.73 -7.52 20.18
C PHE A 217 -11.51 -7.06 20.98
N LEU A 218 -10.83 -7.98 21.67
CA LEU A 218 -9.63 -7.67 22.44
C LEU A 218 -8.53 -7.09 21.54
N VAL A 219 -8.26 -7.72 20.40
CA VAL A 219 -7.28 -7.23 19.42
C VAL A 219 -7.63 -5.83 18.92
N PHE A 220 -8.89 -5.56 18.56
CA PHE A 220 -9.29 -4.24 18.08
C PHE A 220 -9.16 -3.16 19.16
N VAL A 221 -9.59 -3.45 20.39
CA VAL A 221 -9.43 -2.53 21.52
C VAL A 221 -7.95 -2.22 21.75
N TYR A 222 -7.11 -3.26 21.77
CA TYR A 222 -5.67 -3.11 21.94
C TYR A 222 -5.05 -2.22 20.85
N VAL A 223 -5.35 -2.48 19.57
CA VAL A 223 -4.80 -1.70 18.44
C VAL A 223 -5.26 -0.24 18.48
N LEU A 224 -6.53 0.02 18.83
CA LEU A 224 -7.05 1.38 18.96
C LEU A 224 -6.33 2.17 20.07
N VAL A 225 -6.17 1.56 21.24
CA VAL A 225 -5.45 2.17 22.36
C VAL A 225 -3.99 2.42 22.00
N ALA A 226 -3.30 1.41 21.46
CA ALA A 226 -1.91 1.53 21.03
C ALA A 226 -1.72 2.64 19.99
N THR A 227 -2.63 2.74 19.02
CA THR A 227 -2.59 3.77 17.97
C THR A 227 -2.81 5.18 18.53
N LEU A 228 -3.76 5.35 19.46
CA LEU A 228 -4.01 6.64 20.11
C LEU A 228 -2.77 7.11 20.90
N LEU A 229 -2.12 6.19 21.62
CA LEU A 229 -0.88 6.47 22.33
C LEU A 229 0.25 6.84 21.37
N ALA A 230 0.44 6.07 20.29
CA ALA A 230 1.45 6.34 19.28
C ALA A 230 1.27 7.72 18.62
N ILE A 231 0.04 8.09 18.25
CA ILE A 231 -0.25 9.42 17.69
C ILE A 231 0.06 10.52 18.70
N ARG A 232 -0.32 10.34 19.97
CA ARG A 232 -0.07 11.33 21.02
C ARG A 232 1.43 11.58 21.22
N ILE A 233 2.23 10.53 21.20
CA ILE A 233 3.69 10.61 21.35
C ILE A 233 4.36 11.14 20.07
N GLY A 234 3.84 10.78 18.89
CA GLY A 234 4.46 11.11 17.60
C GLY A 234 4.17 12.51 17.05
N ARG A 235 3.09 13.18 17.51
CA ARG A 235 2.73 14.54 17.07
C ARG A 235 3.87 15.57 17.00
N PRO A 236 4.76 15.71 18.01
CA PRO A 236 5.85 16.68 17.95
C PRO A 236 6.93 16.36 16.90
N LEU A 237 7.08 15.09 16.50
CA LEU A 237 8.11 14.67 15.52
C LEU A 237 7.90 15.29 14.14
N ILE A 238 6.65 15.61 13.78
CA ILE A 238 6.34 16.22 12.48
C ILE A 238 7.04 17.58 12.34
N MET A 239 6.94 18.43 13.38
CA MET A 239 7.60 19.74 13.38
C MET A 239 9.13 19.59 13.40
N LEU A 240 9.63 18.63 14.17
CA LEU A 240 11.08 18.37 14.27
C LEU A 240 11.67 17.91 12.93
N ASN A 241 11.00 17.03 12.19
CA ASN A 241 11.45 16.59 10.86
C ASN A 241 11.43 17.73 9.84
N PHE A 242 10.38 18.56 9.85
CA PHE A 242 10.33 19.73 8.96
C PHE A 242 11.47 20.71 9.25
N LEU A 243 11.75 20.99 10.53
CA LEU A 243 12.86 21.85 10.93
C LEU A 243 14.21 21.25 10.52
N ASN A 244 14.37 19.93 10.65
CA ASN A 244 15.60 19.23 10.25
C ASN A 244 15.87 19.37 8.73
N GLU A 245 14.87 19.13 7.89
CA GLU A 245 15.01 19.29 6.44
C GLU A 245 15.30 20.75 6.05
N ARG A 246 14.57 21.70 6.64
CA ARG A 246 14.78 23.12 6.39
C ARG A 246 16.19 23.57 6.76
N PHE A 247 16.67 23.24 7.97
CA PHE A 247 18.00 23.67 8.40
C PHE A 247 19.12 23.01 7.59
N ASN A 248 18.95 21.76 7.16
CA ASN A 248 19.92 21.11 6.25
C ASN A 248 19.94 21.75 4.87
N ALA A 249 18.78 22.17 4.34
CA ALA A 249 18.69 22.87 3.08
C ALA A 249 19.30 24.28 3.16
N ASP A 250 18.98 25.04 4.21
CA ASP A 250 19.52 26.39 4.44
C ASP A 250 21.06 26.35 4.56
N TYR A 251 21.61 25.34 5.23
CA TYR A 251 23.06 25.15 5.33
C TYR A 251 23.72 24.88 3.98
N ARG A 252 23.12 24.04 3.12
CA ARG A 252 23.63 23.75 1.77
C ARG A 252 23.55 24.96 0.83
N TYR A 253 22.51 25.78 0.97
CA TYR A 253 22.34 26.99 0.17
C TYR A 253 23.35 28.08 0.54
N ALA A 254 23.82 28.10 1.79
CA ALA A 254 24.78 29.09 2.29
C ALA A 254 26.25 28.78 1.96
N LEU A 255 26.56 27.59 1.43
CA LEU A 255 27.90 27.16 0.97
C LEU A 255 28.08 27.44 -0.52
#